data_AF-A0AAE7C2C7-F1
#
_entry.id   AF-A0AAE7C2C7-F1
#
_cell.length_a   1.000
_cell.length_b   1.000
_cell.length_c   1.000
_cell.angle_alpha   90.00
_cell.angle_beta   90.00
_cell.angle_gamma   90.00
#
_symmetry.space_group_name_H-M   'P 1'
#
loop_
_entity.id
_entity.type
_entity.pdbx_description
1 polymer ?
#
loop_
_entity_poly.entity_id
_entity_poly.type
_entity_poly.pdbx_seq_one_letter_code
_entity_poly.pdbx_strand_id
1 'polypeptide(L)'
;MTKRKKRMQQGFLRRFFVPKNLHGVKAWLWFLTSRIGFAVANFYLCLTLIFSVIPVPFSAYMVQKKVENLLHSDYRIDYDWVSIDDIAWQMQMAVIAGEDQNFDNHFGIDVDAVLIALKRNAKSDKKPRGASTISQQTVKNLYLWHGTSWVRKGLEIPLTFLVESLWSKRRVLEVYLNIAEFGRGIFGVEAAAKHYFGKSAKNLTQQEAALLAASLPNPFIYQVNRPNNTMRKRQQWIIRQVQNLGGRHYLEKLD
;
A
#
# COMPACT_ATOMS: atom_id res chain seq x y z
N MET A 1 -14.01 -19.11 -38.45
CA MET A 1 -14.35 -19.59 -37.09
C MET A 1 -15.60 -20.48 -37.14
N THR A 2 -15.45 -21.78 -36.92
CA THR A 2 -16.52 -22.79 -37.10
C THR A 2 -17.66 -22.67 -36.08
N LYS A 3 -18.92 -22.85 -36.51
CA LYS A 3 -20.17 -22.81 -35.71
C LYS A 3 -20.10 -23.59 -34.37
N ARG A 4 -19.22 -24.59 -34.28
CA ARG A 4 -18.99 -25.44 -33.11
C ARG A 4 -18.31 -24.71 -31.94
N LYS A 5 -17.34 -23.81 -32.21
CA LYS A 5 -16.70 -22.99 -31.15
C LYS A 5 -17.67 -21.95 -30.56
N LYS A 6 -18.50 -21.31 -31.41
CA LYS A 6 -19.56 -20.37 -30.97
C LYS A 6 -20.61 -21.04 -30.06
N ARG A 7 -21.08 -22.25 -30.40
CA ARG A 7 -22.05 -23.00 -29.56
C ARG A 7 -21.47 -23.43 -28.21
N MET A 8 -20.19 -23.80 -28.17
CA MET A 8 -19.52 -24.22 -26.93
C MET A 8 -19.25 -23.05 -25.97
N GLN A 9 -18.80 -21.90 -26.49
CA GLN A 9 -18.69 -20.65 -25.70
C GLN A 9 -20.07 -20.16 -25.21
N GLN A 10 -21.10 -20.21 -26.06
CA GLN A 10 -22.47 -19.85 -25.66
C GLN A 10 -23.04 -20.78 -24.57
N GLY A 11 -22.69 -22.07 -24.57
CA GLY A 11 -23.11 -23.04 -23.54
C GLY A 11 -22.41 -22.84 -22.19
N PHE A 12 -21.11 -22.51 -22.21
CA PHE A 12 -20.33 -22.23 -21.01
C PHE A 12 -20.76 -20.90 -20.35
N LEU A 13 -20.88 -19.83 -21.14
CA LEU A 13 -21.34 -18.52 -20.66
C LEU A 13 -22.78 -18.58 -20.14
N ARG A 14 -23.68 -19.32 -20.81
CA ARG A 14 -25.05 -19.52 -20.31
C ARG A 14 -25.11 -20.32 -19.01
N ARG A 15 -24.26 -21.33 -18.80
CA ARG A 15 -24.21 -22.10 -17.54
C ARG A 15 -23.69 -21.28 -16.37
N PHE A 16 -22.74 -20.38 -16.63
CA PHE A 16 -22.21 -19.47 -15.61
C PHE A 16 -23.20 -18.34 -15.29
N PHE A 17 -23.92 -17.83 -16.31
CA PHE A 17 -24.84 -16.69 -16.14
C PHE A 17 -26.30 -17.06 -15.82
N VAL A 18 -26.75 -18.27 -16.13
CA VAL A 18 -28.13 -18.72 -15.90
C VAL A 18 -28.09 -20.16 -15.38
N PRO A 19 -28.21 -20.37 -14.05
CA PRO A 19 -28.24 -21.72 -13.52
C PRO A 19 -29.52 -22.40 -13.99
N LYS A 20 -29.39 -23.54 -14.67
CA LYS A 20 -30.53 -24.40 -14.95
C LYS A 20 -30.83 -25.19 -13.68
N ASN A 21 -31.97 -24.89 -13.07
CA ASN A 21 -32.56 -25.55 -11.90
C ASN A 21 -31.82 -25.31 -10.58
N LEU A 22 -31.98 -24.12 -10.00
CA LEU A 22 -31.65 -23.86 -8.58
C LEU A 22 -32.75 -24.48 -7.70
N HIS A 23 -32.53 -25.67 -7.16
CA HIS A 23 -33.40 -26.23 -6.12
C HIS A 23 -32.71 -26.14 -4.76
N GLY A 24 -33.40 -25.54 -3.78
CA GLY A 24 -32.95 -25.45 -2.39
C GLY A 24 -32.15 -24.18 -2.04
N VAL A 25 -32.24 -23.80 -0.75
CA VAL A 25 -31.65 -22.58 -0.19
C VAL A 25 -30.12 -22.51 -0.40
N LYS A 26 -29.42 -23.64 -0.32
CA LYS A 26 -27.95 -23.71 -0.51
C LYS A 26 -27.53 -23.33 -1.94
N ALA A 27 -28.29 -23.73 -2.96
CA ALA A 27 -27.98 -23.40 -4.35
C ALA A 27 -28.19 -21.90 -4.63
N TRP A 28 -29.26 -21.32 -4.09
CA TRP A 28 -29.51 -19.88 -4.14
C TRP A 28 -28.46 -19.07 -3.39
N LEU A 29 -28.05 -19.51 -2.19
CA LEU A 29 -26.99 -18.87 -1.41
C LEU A 29 -25.65 -18.87 -2.15
N TRP A 30 -25.25 -20.02 -2.72
CA TRP A 30 -24.04 -20.11 -3.54
C TRP A 30 -24.11 -19.22 -4.79
N PHE A 31 -25.27 -19.20 -5.47
CA PHE A 31 -25.47 -18.36 -6.64
C PHE A 31 -25.33 -16.87 -6.29
N LEU A 32 -26.03 -16.38 -5.26
CA LEU A 32 -25.95 -14.98 -4.82
C LEU A 32 -24.53 -14.60 -4.37
N THR A 33 -23.90 -15.43 -3.54
CA THR A 33 -22.54 -15.16 -3.04
C THR A 33 -21.50 -15.16 -4.16
N SER A 34 -21.63 -16.03 -5.17
CA SER A 34 -20.73 -16.02 -6.34
C SER A 34 -20.89 -14.75 -7.19
N ARG A 35 -22.11 -14.20 -7.34
CA ARG A 35 -22.34 -12.96 -8.09
C ARG A 35 -21.85 -11.73 -7.36
N ILE A 36 -22.12 -11.66 -6.06
CA ILE A 36 -21.60 -10.58 -5.21
C ILE A 36 -20.08 -10.64 -5.20
N GLY A 37 -19.49 -11.81 -4.97
CA GLY A 37 -18.04 -12.00 -5.01
C GLY A 37 -17.43 -11.63 -6.36
N PHE A 38 -18.05 -12.04 -7.46
CA PHE A 38 -17.62 -11.65 -8.81
C PHE A 38 -17.71 -10.14 -9.02
N ALA A 39 -18.82 -9.51 -8.63
CA ALA A 39 -18.99 -8.06 -8.75
C ALA A 39 -17.94 -7.29 -7.93
N VAL A 40 -17.67 -7.71 -6.69
CA VAL A 40 -16.65 -7.13 -5.82
C VAL A 40 -15.24 -7.32 -6.42
N ALA A 41 -14.93 -8.51 -6.93
CA ALA A 41 -13.64 -8.76 -7.58
C ALA A 41 -13.44 -7.89 -8.83
N ASN A 42 -14.48 -7.75 -9.67
CA ASN A 42 -14.42 -6.88 -10.85
C ASN A 42 -14.33 -5.40 -10.45
N PHE A 43 -15.02 -4.98 -9.38
CA PHE A 43 -14.89 -3.62 -8.86
C PHE A 43 -13.45 -3.30 -8.48
N TYR A 44 -12.79 -4.17 -7.70
CA TYR A 44 -11.38 -3.97 -7.35
C TYR A 44 -10.47 -4.06 -8.56
N LEU A 45 -10.68 -5.01 -9.48
CA LEU A 45 -9.92 -5.10 -10.72
C LEU A 45 -10.00 -3.81 -11.54
N CYS A 46 -11.20 -3.29 -11.79
CA CYS A 46 -11.38 -2.04 -12.52
C CYS A 46 -10.72 -0.87 -11.80
N LEU A 47 -10.87 -0.80 -10.47
CA LEU A 47 -10.27 0.27 -9.66
C LEU A 47 -8.73 0.20 -9.71
N THR A 48 -8.14 -0.99 -9.61
CA THR A 48 -6.70 -1.21 -9.75
C THR A 48 -6.21 -0.86 -11.15
N LEU A 49 -6.95 -1.21 -12.20
CA LEU A 49 -6.61 -0.82 -13.58
C LEU A 49 -6.69 0.69 -13.81
N ILE A 50 -7.64 1.38 -13.19
CA ILE A 50 -7.74 2.84 -13.27
C ILE A 50 -6.54 3.46 -12.56
N PHE A 51 -6.30 3.07 -11.31
CA PHE A 51 -5.22 3.61 -10.48
C PHE A 51 -3.82 3.09 -10.86
N SER A 52 -3.68 2.24 -11.87
CA SER A 52 -2.36 1.90 -12.42
C SER A 52 -1.75 3.07 -13.21
N VAL A 53 -2.59 4.00 -13.71
CA VAL A 53 -2.15 5.09 -14.59
C VAL A 53 -2.55 6.48 -14.12
N ILE A 54 -3.68 6.63 -13.41
CA ILE A 54 -4.13 7.96 -12.96
C ILE A 54 -3.75 8.23 -11.50
N PRO A 55 -3.50 9.50 -11.11
CA PRO A 55 -3.37 9.89 -9.70
C PRO A 55 -4.52 9.36 -8.85
N VAL A 56 -4.19 8.84 -7.67
CA VAL A 56 -5.21 8.41 -6.70
C VAL A 56 -5.80 9.65 -6.04
N PRO A 57 -7.11 9.92 -6.12
CA PRO A 57 -7.68 11.15 -5.55
C PRO A 57 -7.85 11.07 -4.02
N PHE A 58 -8.05 9.87 -3.49
CA PHE A 58 -8.15 9.59 -2.06
C PHE A 58 -7.94 8.10 -1.79
N SER A 59 -7.59 7.75 -0.56
CA SER A 59 -7.46 6.37 -0.09
C SER A 59 -8.57 6.02 0.90
N ALA A 60 -8.88 4.73 1.04
CA ALA A 60 -9.82 4.26 2.06
C ALA A 60 -9.40 4.70 3.48
N TYR A 61 -8.10 4.78 3.75
CA TYR A 61 -7.59 5.26 5.03
C TYR A 61 -7.82 6.76 5.25
N MET A 62 -7.68 7.61 4.22
CA MET A 62 -8.04 9.04 4.31
C MET A 62 -9.53 9.20 4.62
N VAL A 63 -10.39 8.41 3.96
CA VAL A 63 -11.85 8.43 4.21
C VAL A 63 -12.15 8.04 5.65
N GLN A 64 -11.54 6.95 6.14
CA GLN A 64 -11.68 6.53 7.54
C GLN A 64 -11.29 7.66 8.48
N LYS A 65 -10.14 8.29 8.28
CA LYS A 65 -9.66 9.36 9.14
C LYS A 65 -10.58 10.58 9.15
N LYS A 66 -11.13 10.94 7.98
CA LYS A 66 -12.12 12.01 7.87
C LYS A 66 -13.40 11.70 8.66
N VAL A 67 -13.87 10.44 8.61
CA VAL A 67 -15.05 9.99 9.37
C VAL A 67 -14.77 9.94 10.86
N GLU A 68 -13.63 9.38 11.29
CA GLU A 68 -13.21 9.32 12.70
C GLU A 68 -13.13 10.71 13.34
N ASN A 69 -12.79 11.73 12.55
CA ASN A 69 -12.62 13.10 13.02
C ASN A 69 -13.74 14.04 12.58
N LEU A 70 -14.91 13.51 12.19
CA LEU A 70 -16.02 14.34 11.68
C LEU A 70 -16.53 15.36 12.72
N LEU A 71 -16.43 15.03 14.01
CA LEU A 71 -16.82 15.91 15.13
C LEU A 71 -15.67 16.80 15.62
N HIS A 72 -14.46 16.60 15.12
CA HIS A 72 -13.27 17.36 15.48
C HIS A 72 -13.00 18.45 14.43
N SER A 73 -13.46 19.67 14.72
CA SER A 73 -13.38 20.82 13.80
C SER A 73 -11.96 21.26 13.45
N ASP A 74 -10.96 20.82 14.21
CA ASP A 74 -9.53 21.10 13.99
C ASP A 74 -8.85 20.11 13.02
N TYR A 75 -9.48 18.97 12.72
CA TYR A 75 -8.88 17.97 11.85
C TYR A 75 -9.07 18.31 10.38
N ARG A 76 -7.95 18.38 9.64
CA ARG A 76 -7.94 18.60 8.20
C ARG A 76 -7.03 17.57 7.55
N ILE A 77 -7.44 17.12 6.36
CA ILE A 77 -6.61 16.30 5.50
C ILE A 77 -5.86 17.24 4.56
N ASP A 78 -4.55 17.27 4.70
CA ASP A 78 -3.62 17.85 3.73
C ASP A 78 -3.12 16.72 2.84
N TYR A 79 -3.36 16.86 1.54
CA TYR A 79 -3.06 15.86 0.54
C TYR A 79 -2.77 16.54 -0.79
N ASP A 80 -1.61 16.20 -1.36
CA ASP A 80 -1.18 16.68 -2.66
C ASP A 80 -0.47 15.55 -3.39
N TRP A 81 -0.95 15.22 -4.60
CA TRP A 81 -0.38 14.15 -5.40
C TRP A 81 0.81 14.68 -6.19
N VAL A 82 1.92 13.97 -6.15
CA VAL A 82 3.13 14.25 -6.94
C VAL A 82 3.56 13.00 -7.70
N SER A 83 4.02 13.17 -8.94
CA SER A 83 4.54 12.05 -9.71
C SER A 83 5.87 11.57 -9.12
N ILE A 84 6.17 10.28 -9.27
CA ILE A 84 7.42 9.66 -8.79
C ILE A 84 8.69 10.35 -9.32
N ASP A 85 8.64 10.93 -10.53
CA ASP A 85 9.75 11.70 -11.11
C ASP A 85 10.01 13.05 -10.42
N ASP A 86 9.00 13.58 -9.74
CA ASP A 86 9.06 14.80 -8.94
C ASP A 86 9.21 14.50 -7.44
N ILE A 87 9.53 13.26 -7.08
CA ILE A 87 9.94 12.88 -5.72
C ILE A 87 11.44 12.65 -5.71
N ALA A 88 12.16 13.29 -4.78
CA ALA A 88 13.60 13.11 -4.62
C ALA A 88 13.98 11.62 -4.50
N TRP A 89 14.98 11.17 -5.25
CA TRP A 89 15.44 9.77 -5.22
C TRP A 89 15.85 9.33 -3.81
N GLN A 90 16.34 10.25 -2.99
CA GLN A 90 16.68 10.02 -1.59
C GLN A 90 15.45 9.60 -0.77
N MET A 91 14.28 10.19 -1.06
CA MET A 91 13.02 9.88 -0.39
C MET A 91 12.48 8.51 -0.82
N GLN A 92 12.55 8.21 -2.12
CA GLN A 92 12.20 6.89 -2.65
C GLN A 92 13.04 5.79 -1.98
N MET A 93 14.36 5.97 -1.97
CA MET A 93 15.28 5.01 -1.33
C MET A 93 15.15 4.97 0.19
N ALA A 94 14.88 6.10 0.85
CA ALA A 94 14.70 6.11 2.31
C ALA A 94 13.50 5.27 2.74
N VAL A 95 12.41 5.29 1.97
CA VAL A 95 11.24 4.44 2.22
C VAL A 95 11.55 2.97 1.97
N ILE A 96 12.16 2.64 0.83
CA ILE A 96 12.56 1.25 0.53
C ILE A 96 13.49 0.72 1.64
N ALA A 97 14.55 1.46 1.95
CA ALA A 97 15.50 1.07 2.99
C ALA A 97 14.88 0.97 4.39
N GLY A 98 13.85 1.77 4.66
CA GLY A 98 13.20 1.91 5.96
C GLY A 98 12.05 0.94 6.22
N GLU A 99 11.30 0.58 5.18
CA GLU A 99 10.07 -0.20 5.26
C GLU A 99 10.20 -1.58 4.59
N ASP A 100 10.98 -1.69 3.51
CA ASP A 100 11.00 -2.89 2.66
C ASP A 100 12.29 -3.00 1.82
N GLN A 101 13.34 -3.53 2.43
CA GLN A 101 14.68 -3.55 1.81
C GLN A 101 14.79 -4.50 0.61
N ASN A 102 13.83 -5.41 0.45
CA ASN A 102 13.81 -6.44 -0.59
C ASN A 102 12.72 -6.17 -1.64
N PHE A 103 12.27 -4.92 -1.74
CA PHE A 103 11.10 -4.50 -2.49
C PHE A 103 11.09 -4.93 -3.97
N ASP A 104 12.27 -4.95 -4.60
CA ASP A 104 12.51 -5.35 -5.99
C ASP A 104 12.40 -6.87 -6.22
N ASN A 105 12.64 -7.70 -5.20
CA ASN A 105 12.81 -9.15 -5.38
C ASN A 105 11.62 -9.99 -4.93
N HIS A 106 10.55 -9.39 -4.41
CA HIS A 106 9.36 -10.14 -3.99
C HIS A 106 8.11 -9.74 -4.80
N PHE A 107 7.11 -10.62 -4.86
CA PHE A 107 5.83 -10.33 -5.50
C PHE A 107 4.78 -9.97 -4.44
N GLY A 108 4.94 -8.78 -3.85
CA GLY A 108 4.09 -8.26 -2.78
C GLY A 108 4.25 -8.85 -1.37
N ILE A 109 4.86 -10.02 -1.19
CA ILE A 109 5.10 -10.61 0.13
C ILE A 109 6.56 -11.05 0.24
N ASP A 110 7.28 -10.50 1.23
CA ASP A 110 8.61 -10.96 1.59
C ASP A 110 8.52 -12.12 2.60
N VAL A 111 8.63 -13.35 2.07
CA VAL A 111 8.56 -14.58 2.88
C VAL A 111 9.72 -14.67 3.87
N ASP A 112 10.91 -14.22 3.47
CA ASP A 112 12.10 -14.27 4.34
C ASP A 112 11.95 -13.29 5.51
N ALA A 113 11.47 -12.07 5.23
CA ALA A 113 11.16 -11.10 6.28
C ALA A 113 10.08 -11.62 7.25
N VAL A 114 9.05 -12.30 6.73
CA VAL A 114 8.01 -12.93 7.56
C VAL A 114 8.61 -14.01 8.46
N LEU A 115 9.43 -14.91 7.91
CA LEU A 115 10.09 -15.98 8.67
C LEU A 115 11.02 -15.41 9.76
N ILE A 116 11.79 -14.37 9.43
CA ILE A 116 12.67 -13.69 10.39
C ILE A 116 11.86 -13.02 11.50
N ALA A 117 10.76 -12.33 11.15
CA ALA A 117 9.89 -11.70 12.13
C ALA A 117 9.25 -12.74 13.07
N LEU A 118 8.76 -13.86 12.54
CA LEU A 118 8.20 -14.96 13.33
C LEU A 118 9.23 -15.55 14.30
N LYS A 119 10.44 -15.90 13.81
CA LYS A 119 11.52 -16.43 14.66
C LYS A 119 11.92 -15.46 15.77
N ARG A 120 11.91 -14.15 15.49
CA ARG A 120 12.25 -13.12 16.47
C ARG A 120 11.15 -12.91 17.50
N ASN A 121 9.89 -12.89 17.06
CA ASN A 121 8.73 -12.72 17.92
C ASN A 121 8.54 -13.96 18.83
N ALA A 122 8.86 -15.17 18.35
CA ALA A 122 8.85 -16.38 19.16
C ALA A 122 9.91 -16.39 20.28
N LYS A 123 10.99 -15.60 20.13
CA LYS A 123 12.10 -15.50 21.09
C LYS A 123 12.02 -14.26 22.00
N SER A 124 10.97 -13.45 21.90
CA SER A 124 10.90 -12.17 22.61
C SER A 124 9.50 -11.86 23.09
N ASP A 125 9.37 -11.52 24.38
CA ASP A 125 8.13 -11.00 24.98
C ASP A 125 7.85 -9.53 24.61
N LYS A 126 8.69 -8.92 23.77
CA LYS A 126 8.51 -7.54 23.32
C LYS A 126 7.43 -7.48 22.24
N LYS A 127 6.87 -6.29 22.03
CA LYS A 127 5.89 -6.01 20.98
C LYS A 127 6.35 -6.63 19.64
N PRO A 128 5.51 -7.44 18.97
CA PRO A 128 5.86 -8.11 17.73
C PRO A 128 6.35 -7.13 16.66
N ARG A 129 7.43 -7.47 15.97
CA ARG A 129 7.82 -6.76 14.75
C ARG A 129 6.91 -7.20 13.60
N GLY A 130 6.43 -6.23 12.83
CA GLY A 130 5.76 -6.49 11.56
C GLY A 130 6.75 -6.86 10.45
N ALA A 131 6.24 -7.52 9.42
CA ALA A 131 6.96 -7.88 8.19
C ALA A 131 6.15 -7.49 6.94
N SER A 132 5.42 -6.37 7.03
CA SER A 132 4.57 -5.92 5.92
C SER A 132 5.36 -5.11 4.91
N THR A 133 5.28 -5.54 3.66
CA THR A 133 5.92 -4.91 2.49
C THR A 133 5.26 -3.59 2.13
N ILE A 134 5.95 -2.77 1.32
CA ILE A 134 5.38 -1.53 0.75
C ILE A 134 4.09 -1.85 -0.02
N SER A 135 4.04 -2.94 -0.77
CA SER A 135 2.86 -3.36 -1.53
C SER A 135 1.67 -3.68 -0.63
N GLN A 136 1.89 -4.44 0.44
CA GLN A 136 0.85 -4.74 1.43
C GLN A 136 0.35 -3.47 2.13
N GLN A 137 1.26 -2.57 2.50
CA GLN A 137 0.90 -1.30 3.13
C GLN A 137 0.11 -0.40 2.16
N THR A 138 0.48 -0.39 0.87
CA THR A 138 -0.24 0.34 -0.18
C THR A 138 -1.67 -0.17 -0.30
N VAL A 139 -1.86 -1.48 -0.42
CA VAL A 139 -3.19 -2.13 -0.50
C VAL A 139 -4.02 -1.83 0.76
N LYS A 140 -3.40 -1.94 1.93
CA LYS A 140 -4.04 -1.66 3.22
C LYS A 140 -4.54 -0.21 3.27
N ASN A 141 -3.76 0.76 2.82
CA ASN A 141 -4.14 2.18 2.88
C ASN A 141 -5.15 2.54 1.78
N LEU A 142 -4.95 2.01 0.57
CA LEU A 142 -5.71 2.35 -0.62
C LEU A 142 -7.14 1.77 -0.59
N TYR A 143 -7.25 0.47 -0.35
CA TYR A 143 -8.51 -0.26 -0.49
C TYR A 143 -9.18 -0.60 0.83
N LEU A 144 -8.41 -0.69 1.91
CA LEU A 144 -8.87 -1.21 3.19
C LEU A 144 -8.86 -0.12 4.28
N TRP A 145 -9.43 -0.46 5.43
CA TRP A 145 -9.43 0.39 6.61
C TRP A 145 -8.38 -0.08 7.61
N HIS A 146 -7.90 0.81 8.47
CA HIS A 146 -7.08 0.46 9.62
C HIS A 146 -7.91 -0.22 10.71
N GLY A 147 -7.41 -1.35 11.20
CA GLY A 147 -8.01 -2.14 12.28
C GLY A 147 -7.45 -3.55 12.36
N THR A 148 -7.48 -4.16 13.54
CA THR A 148 -7.09 -5.57 13.76
C THR A 148 -8.25 -6.50 13.40
N SER A 149 -8.39 -6.82 12.12
CA SER A 149 -9.38 -7.77 11.63
C SER A 149 -8.70 -8.86 10.80
N TRP A 150 -8.89 -10.12 11.20
CA TRP A 150 -8.43 -11.28 10.45
C TRP A 150 -9.08 -11.36 9.06
N VAL A 151 -10.34 -10.92 8.94
CA VAL A 151 -11.04 -10.83 7.65
C VAL A 151 -10.35 -9.83 6.73
N ARG A 152 -10.02 -8.64 7.25
CA ARG A 152 -9.26 -7.63 6.50
C ARG A 152 -7.90 -8.19 6.05
N LYS A 153 -7.18 -8.86 6.95
CA LYS A 153 -5.87 -9.45 6.62
C LYS A 153 -6.00 -10.52 5.53
N GLY A 154 -7.11 -11.26 5.50
CA GLY A 154 -7.44 -12.21 4.43
C GLY A 154 -7.71 -11.55 3.07
N LEU A 155 -8.22 -10.32 3.03
CA LEU A 155 -8.41 -9.54 1.79
C LEU A 155 -7.12 -8.86 1.31
N GLU A 156 -6.22 -8.51 2.22
CA GLU A 156 -4.96 -7.82 1.92
C GLU A 156 -4.08 -8.64 0.96
N ILE A 157 -3.97 -9.95 1.19
CA ILE A 157 -3.14 -10.85 0.38
C ILE A 157 -3.57 -10.91 -1.11
N PRO A 158 -4.82 -11.30 -1.45
CA PRO A 158 -5.22 -11.37 -2.85
C PRO A 158 -5.21 -9.99 -3.55
N LEU A 159 -5.54 -8.91 -2.84
CA LEU A 159 -5.44 -7.56 -3.39
C LEU A 159 -3.98 -7.13 -3.62
N THR A 160 -3.06 -7.56 -2.77
CA THR A 160 -1.62 -7.32 -2.97
C THR A 160 -1.14 -8.01 -4.23
N PHE A 161 -1.50 -9.27 -4.45
CA PHE A 161 -1.17 -9.96 -5.70
C PHE A 161 -1.82 -9.32 -6.92
N LEU A 162 -3.06 -8.85 -6.81
CA LEU A 162 -3.73 -8.11 -7.89
C LEU A 162 -2.95 -6.84 -8.26
N VAL A 163 -2.55 -6.05 -7.28
CA VAL A 163 -1.74 -4.84 -7.48
C VAL A 163 -0.40 -5.17 -8.11
N GLU A 164 0.35 -6.12 -7.56
CA GLU A 164 1.66 -6.53 -8.09
C GLU A 164 1.60 -7.14 -9.49
N SER A 165 0.45 -7.72 -9.87
CA SER A 165 0.24 -8.25 -11.23
C SER A 165 -0.04 -7.17 -12.27
N LEU A 166 -0.54 -6.01 -11.84
CA LEU A 166 -1.03 -4.96 -12.74
C LEU A 166 -0.16 -3.71 -12.72
N TRP A 167 0.55 -3.46 -11.62
CA TRP A 167 1.35 -2.27 -11.40
C TRP A 167 2.82 -2.65 -11.37
N SER A 168 3.64 -1.79 -11.97
CA SER A 168 5.07 -1.89 -11.83
C SER A 168 5.51 -1.51 -10.41
N LYS A 169 6.72 -1.91 -9.99
CA LYS A 169 7.25 -1.58 -8.66
C LYS A 169 7.37 -0.09 -8.47
N ARG A 170 7.77 0.61 -9.54
CA ARG A 170 7.82 2.07 -9.57
C ARG A 170 6.44 2.69 -9.29
N ARG A 171 5.38 2.15 -9.89
CA ARG A 171 4.00 2.63 -9.65
C ARG A 171 3.50 2.31 -8.25
N VAL A 172 3.80 1.12 -7.71
CA VAL A 172 3.46 0.77 -6.32
C VAL A 172 4.11 1.76 -5.35
N LEU A 173 5.40 2.07 -5.54
CA LEU A 173 6.12 3.03 -4.71
C LEU A 173 5.56 4.46 -4.83
N GLU A 174 5.22 4.90 -6.04
CA GLU A 174 4.56 6.20 -6.29
C GLU A 174 3.26 6.34 -5.51
N VAL A 175 2.37 5.36 -5.62
CA VAL A 175 1.09 5.38 -4.91
C VAL A 175 1.33 5.34 -3.41
N TYR A 176 2.24 4.47 -2.92
CA TYR A 176 2.60 4.40 -1.50
C TYR A 176 3.03 5.77 -0.95
N LEU A 177 3.99 6.41 -1.61
CA LEU A 177 4.55 7.70 -1.18
C LEU A 177 3.51 8.82 -1.17
N ASN A 178 2.50 8.73 -2.01
CA ASN A 178 1.40 9.69 -2.06
C ASN A 178 0.31 9.39 -1.02
N ILE A 179 0.01 8.14 -0.67
CA ILE A 179 -1.09 7.83 0.26
C ILE A 179 -0.66 7.55 1.69
N ALA A 180 0.65 7.48 1.97
CA ALA A 180 1.17 7.30 3.32
C ALA A 180 0.89 8.53 4.20
N GLU A 181 0.57 8.29 5.48
CA GLU A 181 0.37 9.36 6.47
C GLU A 181 1.70 9.65 7.17
N PHE A 182 2.25 10.85 6.98
CA PHE A 182 3.52 11.29 7.57
C PHE A 182 3.36 12.03 8.90
N GLY A 183 2.13 12.41 9.24
CA GLY A 183 1.73 13.10 10.46
C GLY A 183 0.21 13.23 10.53
N ARG A 184 -0.34 13.73 11.64
CA ARG A 184 -1.80 13.84 11.85
C ARG A 184 -2.47 14.60 10.68
N GLY A 185 -3.19 13.87 9.82
CA GLY A 185 -3.89 14.46 8.68
C GLY A 185 -3.00 14.88 7.51
N ILE A 186 -1.70 14.57 7.53
CA ILE A 186 -0.77 14.89 6.46
C ILE A 186 -0.51 13.63 5.66
N PHE A 187 -1.12 13.55 4.48
CA PHE A 187 -1.00 12.43 3.58
C PHE A 187 -0.18 12.79 2.36
N GLY A 188 0.75 11.90 2.01
CA GLY A 188 1.60 12.07 0.86
C GLY A 188 2.85 12.87 1.16
N VAL A 189 3.90 12.51 0.43
CA VAL A 189 5.23 13.07 0.60
C VAL A 189 5.28 14.56 0.24
N GLU A 190 4.50 15.02 -0.75
CA GLU A 190 4.50 16.43 -1.16
C GLU A 190 3.91 17.31 -0.06
N ALA A 191 2.74 16.93 0.48
CA ALA A 191 2.14 17.61 1.62
C ALA A 191 3.09 17.59 2.83
N ALA A 192 3.74 16.45 3.10
CA ALA A 192 4.70 16.32 4.19
C ALA A 192 5.94 17.22 4.01
N ALA A 193 6.50 17.29 2.80
CA ALA A 193 7.66 18.12 2.49
C ALA A 193 7.35 19.61 2.64
N LYS A 194 6.18 20.04 2.15
CA LYS A 194 5.66 21.41 2.33
C LYS A 194 5.44 21.73 3.79
N HIS A 195 4.79 20.83 4.53
CA HIS A 195 4.44 21.03 5.93
C HIS A 195 5.67 21.11 6.85
N TYR A 196 6.62 20.18 6.71
CA TYR A 196 7.74 20.08 7.64
C TYR A 196 8.97 20.90 7.24
N PHE A 197 9.17 21.13 5.95
CA PHE A 197 10.40 21.75 5.43
C PHE A 197 10.14 22.95 4.51
N GLY A 198 8.88 23.29 4.23
CA GLY A 198 8.52 24.45 3.40
C GLY A 198 8.95 24.32 1.94
N LYS A 199 9.07 23.10 1.40
CA LYS A 199 9.56 22.86 0.03
C LYS A 199 8.91 21.65 -0.63
N SER A 200 9.07 21.55 -1.95
CA SER A 200 8.61 20.39 -2.73
C SER A 200 9.39 19.12 -2.37
N ALA A 201 8.72 17.96 -2.47
CA ALA A 201 9.29 16.63 -2.28
C ALA A 201 10.49 16.36 -3.21
N LYS A 202 10.55 17.03 -4.37
CA LYS A 202 11.68 16.96 -5.30
C LYS A 202 13.00 17.46 -4.70
N ASN A 203 12.91 18.37 -3.73
CA ASN A 203 14.05 19.07 -3.13
C ASN A 203 14.39 18.55 -1.72
N LEU A 204 13.88 17.37 -1.36
CA LEU A 204 14.23 16.71 -0.09
C LEU A 204 15.70 16.27 -0.11
N THR A 205 16.43 16.65 0.93
CA THR A 205 17.78 16.15 1.20
C THR A 205 17.73 14.73 1.73
N GLN A 206 18.87 14.04 1.75
CA GLN A 206 18.97 12.69 2.31
C GLN A 206 18.55 12.63 3.79
N GLN A 207 18.89 13.66 4.55
CA GLN A 207 18.57 13.77 5.97
C GLN A 207 17.06 13.92 6.18
N GLU A 208 16.41 14.81 5.43
CA GLU A 208 14.96 15.04 5.53
C GLU A 208 14.16 13.82 5.03
N ALA A 209 14.59 13.22 3.92
CA ALA A 209 14.01 12.00 3.39
C ALA A 209 14.05 10.85 4.41
N ALA A 210 15.22 10.61 5.00
CA ALA A 210 15.37 9.59 6.05
C ALA A 210 14.58 9.92 7.32
N LEU A 211 14.36 11.22 7.61
CA LEU A 211 13.57 11.64 8.76
C LEU A 211 12.07 11.38 8.53
N LEU A 212 11.56 11.69 7.34
CA LEU A 212 10.19 11.35 6.93
C LEU A 212 9.97 9.84 6.92
N ALA A 213 10.89 9.07 6.33
CA ALA A 213 10.79 7.61 6.33
C ALA A 213 10.85 7.01 7.75
N ALA A 214 11.55 7.67 8.68
CA ALA A 214 11.60 7.25 10.08
C ALA A 214 10.28 7.47 10.83
N SER A 215 9.36 8.33 10.36
CA SER A 215 8.07 8.58 11.01
C SER A 215 6.98 7.57 10.64
N LEU A 216 7.04 6.98 9.45
CA LEU A 216 6.04 6.06 8.88
C LEU A 216 5.56 4.91 9.79
N PRO A 217 6.42 4.24 10.60
CA PRO A 217 5.97 3.14 11.46
C PRO A 217 4.94 3.56 12.51
N ASN A 218 5.03 4.82 12.95
CA ASN A 218 4.09 5.40 13.91
C ASN A 218 4.12 6.94 13.82
N PRO A 219 3.40 7.53 12.85
CA PRO A 219 3.45 8.97 12.59
C PRO A 219 2.88 9.81 13.75
N PHE A 220 2.08 9.20 14.64
CA PHE A 220 1.53 9.85 15.83
C PHE A 220 2.55 9.98 16.97
N ILE A 221 3.48 9.02 17.08
CA ILE A 221 4.56 9.06 18.10
C ILE A 221 5.80 9.78 17.55
N TYR A 222 6.09 9.62 16.26
CA TYR A 222 7.29 10.15 15.63
C TYR A 222 6.99 11.47 14.91
N GLN A 223 7.08 12.56 15.66
CA GLN A 223 6.88 13.91 15.14
C GLN A 223 8.14 14.38 14.40
N VAL A 224 8.02 14.61 13.08
CA VAL A 224 9.13 15.04 12.22
C VAL A 224 9.72 16.38 12.65
N ASN A 225 8.88 17.30 13.14
CA ASN A 225 9.30 18.60 13.67
C ASN A 225 10.00 18.53 15.04
N ARG A 226 9.86 17.42 15.79
CA ARG A 226 10.47 17.22 17.12
C ARG A 226 10.99 15.78 17.28
N PRO A 227 12.02 15.39 16.51
CA PRO A 227 12.47 14.00 16.47
C PRO A 227 13.24 13.63 17.75
N ASN A 228 12.71 12.64 18.46
CA ASN A 228 13.37 12.06 19.63
C ASN A 228 14.62 11.23 19.25
N ASN A 229 15.39 10.81 20.25
CA ASN A 229 16.62 10.04 20.04
C ASN A 229 16.40 8.72 19.29
N THR A 230 15.26 8.05 19.50
CA THR A 230 14.91 6.81 18.80
C THR A 230 14.69 7.07 17.31
N MET A 231 13.97 8.14 16.97
CA MET A 231 13.72 8.56 15.59
C MET A 231 15.03 8.95 14.89
N ARG A 232 15.93 9.68 15.57
CA ARG A 232 17.26 10.02 15.02
C ARG A 232 18.15 8.78 14.80
N LYS A 233 18.12 7.81 15.72
CA LYS A 233 18.82 6.52 15.52
C LYS A 233 18.26 5.78 14.30
N ARG A 234 16.94 5.77 14.11
CA ARG A 234 16.30 5.17 12.93
C ARG A 234 16.67 5.93 11.65
N GLN A 235 16.64 7.26 11.65
CA GLN A 235 17.07 8.10 10.54
C GLN A 235 18.50 7.75 10.10
N GLN A 236 19.45 7.71 11.04
CA GLN A 236 20.84 7.34 10.73
C GLN A 236 20.96 5.91 10.21
N TRP A 237 20.17 4.98 10.76
CA TRP A 237 20.11 3.61 10.24
C TRP A 237 19.62 3.59 8.79
N ILE A 238 18.52 4.29 8.47
CA ILE A 238 17.98 4.40 7.10
C ILE A 238 19.05 4.96 6.14
N ILE A 239 19.74 6.04 6.51
CA ILE A 239 20.81 6.63 5.68
C ILE A 239 21.89 5.59 5.33
N ARG A 240 22.34 4.80 6.32
CA ARG A 240 23.30 3.72 6.08
C ARG A 240 22.73 2.62 5.18
N GLN A 241 21.46 2.27 5.36
CA GLN A 241 20.83 1.24 4.53
C GLN A 241 20.65 1.69 3.07
N VAL A 242 20.34 2.98 2.84
CA VAL A 242 20.30 3.56 1.48
C VAL A 242 21.65 3.38 0.78
N GLN A 243 22.76 3.60 1.49
CA GLN A 243 24.11 3.39 0.94
C GLN A 243 24.37 1.90 0.66
N ASN A 244 24.03 1.02 1.60
CA ASN A 244 24.21 -0.43 1.45
C ASN A 244 23.42 -1.03 0.29
N LEU A 245 22.24 -0.48 -0.03
CA LEU A 245 21.39 -0.92 -1.14
C LEU A 245 21.85 -0.37 -2.50
N GLY A 246 22.89 0.48 -2.55
CA GLY A 246 23.41 1.05 -3.80
C GLY A 246 22.81 2.39 -4.20
N GLY A 247 22.03 3.03 -3.31
CA GLY A 247 21.51 4.39 -3.51
C GLY A 247 20.65 4.52 -4.78
N ARG A 248 20.91 5.56 -5.58
CA ARG A 248 20.12 5.86 -6.78
C ARG A 248 20.09 4.72 -7.80
N HIS A 249 21.18 3.95 -7.93
CA HIS A 249 21.28 2.86 -8.91
C HIS A 249 20.30 1.72 -8.62
N TYR A 250 19.85 1.55 -7.38
CA TYR A 250 18.78 0.60 -7.05
C TYR A 250 17.48 0.96 -7.79
N LEU A 251 17.14 2.24 -7.88
CA LEU A 251 15.90 2.70 -8.52
C LEU A 251 15.89 2.50 -10.03
N GLU A 252 17.06 2.42 -10.67
CA GLU A 252 17.19 2.16 -12.11
C GLU A 252 16.79 0.72 -12.47
N LYS A 253 16.75 -0.18 -11.48
CA LYS A 253 16.34 -1.58 -11.63
C LYS A 253 14.85 -1.80 -11.33
N LEU A 254 14.16 -0.79 -10.82
CA LEU A 254 12.73 -0.88 -10.54
C LEU A 254 11.97 -0.63 -11.84
N ASP A 255 11.45 -1.70 -12.43
CA ASP A 255 10.44 -1.64 -13.49
C ASP A 255 9.13 -1.06 -12.95
#